data_AF-A0A1R4A7K8-F1
#
_entry.id   AF-A0A1R4A7K8-F1
#
_cell.length_a   1.000
_cell.length_b   1.000
_cell.length_c   1.000
_cell.angle_alpha   90.00
_cell.angle_beta   90.00
_cell.angle_gamma   90.00
#
_symmetry.space_group_name_H-M   'P 1'
#
loop_
_entity.id
_entity.type
_entity.pdbx_description
1 polymer ?
#
loop_
_entity_poly.entity_id
_entity_poly.type
_entity_poly.pdbx_seq_one_letter_code
_entity_poly.pdbx_strand_id
1 'polypeptide(L)'
;MSKLEVLIYAPGKEEHREKSLKELVSLISGLNPGRIFISLESNSESVRNKLTEEFKNIPVNVVECDFAGKVPDKGQSTDLQVKRKVLELGLETIAKYVENINESVESLNSEITMSLFRAFFIFYSNAMPEDYKILYEDRRMCILGKLVHEKIEHGDLLIVSPWDAYWFKDEFEKL
;
A
#
# COMPACT_ATOMS: atom_id res chain seq x y z
N MET A 1 7.12 -18.61 -7.44
CA MET A 1 6.04 -17.88 -8.13
C MET A 1 5.14 -17.34 -7.03
N SER A 2 4.97 -16.01 -6.94
CA SER A 2 4.25 -15.41 -5.82
C SER A 2 2.83 -15.99 -5.73
N LYS A 3 2.41 -16.28 -4.50
CA LYS A 3 1.08 -16.84 -4.20
C LYS A 3 0.01 -15.75 -4.29
N LEU A 4 0.38 -14.48 -4.16
CA LEU A 4 -0.51 -13.32 -4.09
C LEU A 4 -0.11 -12.26 -5.12
N GLU A 5 -1.09 -11.69 -5.81
CA GLU A 5 -0.92 -10.51 -6.65
C GLU A 5 -1.13 -9.24 -5.80
N VAL A 6 -0.27 -8.22 -5.94
CA VAL A 6 -0.36 -6.99 -5.16
C VAL A 6 -0.59 -5.80 -6.08
N LEU A 7 -1.72 -5.12 -5.92
CA LEU A 7 -2.07 -3.92 -6.65
C LEU A 7 -2.04 -2.67 -5.77
N ILE A 8 -1.54 -1.61 -6.35
CA ILE A 8 -1.56 -0.25 -5.82
C ILE A 8 -2.87 0.42 -6.22
N TYR A 9 -3.56 1.00 -5.24
CA TYR A 9 -4.65 1.94 -5.45
C TYR A 9 -4.45 3.21 -4.63
N ALA A 10 -4.45 4.35 -5.32
CA ALA A 10 -4.39 5.67 -4.72
C ALA A 10 -5.52 6.53 -5.32
N PRO A 11 -6.64 6.72 -4.61
CA PRO A 11 -7.81 7.41 -5.16
C PRO A 11 -7.57 8.90 -5.51
N GLY A 12 -6.41 9.48 -5.12
CA GLY A 12 -6.04 10.86 -5.43
C GLY A 12 -7.11 11.87 -5.01
N LYS A 13 -7.25 12.95 -5.79
CA LYS A 13 -8.31 13.96 -5.61
C LYS A 13 -9.69 13.37 -5.92
N GLU A 14 -10.71 13.91 -5.24
CA GLU A 14 -12.11 13.45 -5.34
C GLU A 14 -12.62 13.40 -6.78
N GLU A 15 -12.28 14.39 -7.61
CA GLU A 15 -12.63 14.49 -9.03
C GLU A 15 -12.10 13.34 -9.91
N HIS A 16 -11.09 12.61 -9.46
CA HIS A 16 -10.50 11.50 -10.20
C HIS A 16 -10.89 10.12 -9.65
N ARG A 17 -11.55 10.05 -8.49
CA ARG A 17 -11.85 8.79 -7.80
C ARG A 17 -12.63 7.80 -8.65
N GLU A 18 -13.68 8.26 -9.32
CA GLU A 18 -14.52 7.39 -10.13
C GLU A 18 -13.76 6.84 -11.34
N LYS A 19 -12.92 7.68 -11.99
CA LYS A 19 -12.06 7.25 -13.10
C LYS A 19 -11.08 6.18 -12.62
N SER A 20 -10.33 6.46 -11.55
CA SER A 20 -9.35 5.52 -11.00
C SER A 20 -10.01 4.22 -10.54
N LEU A 21 -11.23 4.27 -9.99
CA LEU A 21 -11.95 3.07 -9.58
C LEU A 21 -12.38 2.21 -10.78
N LYS A 22 -12.81 2.83 -11.89
CA LYS A 22 -13.10 2.11 -13.14
C LYS A 22 -11.86 1.44 -13.72
N GLU A 23 -10.72 2.13 -13.70
CA GLU A 23 -9.44 1.57 -14.14
C GLU A 23 -9.01 0.39 -13.26
N LEU A 24 -9.14 0.51 -11.94
CA LEU A 24 -8.89 -0.58 -11.01
C LEU A 24 -9.76 -1.81 -11.32
N VAL A 25 -11.08 -1.62 -11.54
CA VAL A 25 -12.00 -2.72 -11.90
C VAL A 25 -11.58 -3.38 -13.21
N SER A 26 -11.20 -2.59 -14.22
CA SER A 26 -10.71 -3.10 -15.50
C SER A 26 -9.44 -3.94 -15.33
N LEU A 27 -8.50 -3.48 -14.51
CA LEU A 27 -7.27 -4.21 -14.20
C LEU A 27 -7.55 -5.53 -13.50
N ILE A 28 -8.39 -5.53 -12.45
CA ILE A 28 -8.77 -6.72 -11.70
C ILE A 28 -9.45 -7.76 -12.59
N SER A 29 -10.31 -7.31 -13.52
CA SER A 29 -11.01 -8.19 -14.46
C SER A 29 -10.04 -8.99 -15.35
N GLY A 30 -8.88 -8.41 -15.67
CA GLY A 30 -7.82 -9.08 -16.44
C GLY A 30 -7.03 -10.13 -15.64
N LEU A 31 -7.12 -10.12 -14.31
CA LEU A 31 -6.37 -11.01 -13.41
C LEU A 31 -7.17 -12.23 -12.94
N ASN A 32 -8.50 -12.16 -13.00
CA ASN A 32 -9.42 -13.22 -12.55
C ASN A 32 -9.11 -13.76 -11.14
N PRO A 33 -9.17 -12.91 -10.09
CA PRO A 33 -8.71 -13.28 -8.76
C PRO A 33 -9.66 -14.27 -8.05
N GLY A 34 -9.09 -15.12 -7.19
CA GLY A 34 -9.86 -16.03 -6.33
C GLY A 34 -10.55 -15.31 -5.18
N ARG A 35 -9.81 -14.44 -4.49
CA ARG A 35 -10.30 -13.52 -3.45
C ARG A 35 -9.59 -12.18 -3.57
N ILE A 36 -10.24 -11.12 -3.09
CA ILE A 36 -9.68 -9.77 -3.04
C ILE A 36 -9.59 -9.33 -1.60
N PHE A 37 -8.39 -8.93 -1.18
CA PHE A 37 -8.12 -8.30 0.11
C PHE A 37 -7.84 -6.81 -0.12
N ILE A 38 -8.34 -5.95 0.76
CA ILE A 38 -8.17 -4.50 0.68
C ILE A 38 -7.56 -4.01 1.99
N SER A 39 -6.43 -3.31 1.91
CA SER A 39 -5.83 -2.64 3.06
C SER A 39 -5.37 -1.23 2.69
N LEU A 40 -6.32 -0.29 2.76
CA LEU A 40 -6.09 1.14 2.54
C LEU A 40 -6.21 1.89 3.86
N GLU A 41 -5.47 3.00 4.01
CA GLU A 41 -5.60 3.89 5.17
C GLU A 41 -6.96 4.60 5.22
N SER A 42 -7.57 4.80 4.05
CA SER A 42 -8.89 5.39 3.90
C SER A 42 -9.62 4.77 2.72
N ASN A 43 -10.96 4.84 2.76
CA ASN A 43 -11.86 4.39 1.70
C ASN A 43 -11.92 2.87 1.45
N SER A 44 -11.33 2.03 2.31
CA SER A 44 -11.38 0.56 2.19
C SER A 44 -12.80 0.04 1.98
N GLU A 45 -13.77 0.48 2.80
CA GLU A 45 -15.18 0.08 2.68
C GLU A 45 -15.85 0.57 1.39
N SER A 46 -15.53 1.79 0.92
CA SER A 46 -16.09 2.31 -0.33
C SER A 46 -15.61 1.47 -1.53
N VAL A 47 -14.31 1.16 -1.57
CA VAL A 47 -13.72 0.29 -2.60
C VAL A 47 -14.31 -1.12 -2.49
N ARG A 48 -14.41 -1.68 -1.28
CA ARG A 48 -14.99 -3.00 -1.02
C ARG A 48 -16.41 -3.11 -1.57
N ASN A 49 -17.28 -2.14 -1.26
CA ASN A 49 -18.66 -2.13 -1.74
C ASN A 49 -18.68 -2.16 -3.28
N LYS A 50 -17.87 -1.31 -3.92
CA LYS A 50 -17.83 -1.28 -5.38
C LYS A 50 -17.32 -2.61 -5.98
N LEU A 51 -16.25 -3.16 -5.45
CA LEU A 51 -15.70 -4.43 -5.95
C LEU A 51 -16.65 -5.60 -5.70
N THR A 52 -17.41 -5.58 -4.60
CA THR A 52 -18.43 -6.62 -4.32
C THR A 52 -19.59 -6.54 -5.32
N GLU A 53 -20.00 -5.35 -5.75
CA GLU A 53 -21.03 -5.16 -6.78
C GLU A 53 -20.58 -5.65 -8.16
N GLU A 54 -19.35 -5.34 -8.56
CA GLU A 54 -18.77 -5.70 -9.85
C GLU A 54 -18.40 -7.20 -9.92
N PHE A 55 -17.84 -7.74 -8.83
CA PHE A 55 -17.33 -9.11 -8.74
C PHE A 55 -18.16 -9.97 -7.78
N LYS A 56 -19.47 -10.11 -8.07
CA LYS A 56 -20.45 -10.76 -7.18
C LYS A 56 -20.09 -12.15 -6.64
N ASN A 57 -19.24 -12.89 -7.35
CA ASN A 57 -18.84 -14.26 -7.01
C ASN A 57 -17.42 -14.34 -6.41
N ILE A 58 -16.73 -13.21 -6.25
CA ILE A 58 -15.38 -13.14 -5.70
C ILE A 58 -15.47 -12.57 -4.28
N PRO A 59 -15.00 -13.27 -3.25
CA PRO A 59 -14.96 -12.73 -1.89
C PRO A 59 -14.07 -11.49 -1.82
N VAL A 60 -14.62 -10.39 -1.30
CA VAL A 60 -13.91 -9.13 -1.08
C VAL A 60 -13.85 -8.80 0.42
N ASN A 61 -12.64 -8.84 0.97
CA ASN A 61 -12.38 -8.69 2.40
C ASN A 61 -11.55 -7.46 2.69
N VAL A 62 -11.90 -6.72 3.73
CA VAL A 62 -11.11 -5.60 4.24
C VAL A 62 -10.21 -6.12 5.36
N VAL A 63 -8.92 -5.79 5.27
CA VAL A 63 -7.90 -6.15 6.26
C VAL A 63 -7.36 -4.86 6.87
N GLU A 64 -7.92 -4.51 8.02
CA GLU A 64 -7.55 -3.31 8.77
C GLU A 64 -6.69 -3.66 9.98
N CYS A 65 -5.83 -2.73 10.40
CA CYS A 65 -5.12 -2.80 11.65
C CYS A 65 -5.20 -1.43 12.33
N ASP A 66 -5.66 -1.41 13.57
CA ASP A 66 -5.73 -0.19 14.39
C ASP A 66 -4.32 0.20 14.84
N PHE A 67 -3.54 0.76 13.93
CA PHE A 67 -2.21 1.26 14.26
C PHE A 67 -2.04 2.70 13.81
N ALA A 68 -2.14 3.61 14.78
CA ALA A 68 -1.68 4.98 14.66
C ALA A 68 -0.39 5.10 15.47
N GLY A 69 0.69 4.49 14.99
CA GLY A 69 2.01 4.70 15.57
C GLY A 69 2.34 6.19 15.50
N LYS A 70 2.41 6.87 16.64
CA LYS A 70 2.92 8.23 16.72
C LYS A 70 4.31 8.18 17.30
N VAL A 71 5.28 8.65 16.53
CA VAL A 71 6.64 8.76 17.03
C VAL A 71 6.67 9.84 18.12
N PRO A 72 7.10 9.54 19.35
CA PRO A 72 6.98 10.48 20.46
C PRO A 72 7.94 11.66 20.33
N ASP A 73 7.43 12.89 20.28
CA ASP A 73 8.24 14.11 20.13
C ASP A 73 9.08 14.50 21.35
N LYS A 74 8.80 13.92 22.53
CA LYS A 74 9.41 14.36 23.79
C LYS A 74 10.88 13.92 23.89
N GLY A 75 11.77 14.90 24.08
CA GLY A 75 13.18 14.67 24.42
C GLY A 75 14.11 14.43 23.23
N GLN A 76 13.67 14.73 22.01
CA GLN A 76 14.50 14.50 20.81
C GLN A 76 15.49 15.63 20.56
N SER A 77 16.69 15.27 20.11
CA SER A 77 17.69 16.24 19.66
C SER A 77 17.23 16.94 18.38
N THR A 78 17.71 18.17 18.16
CA THR A 78 17.50 18.93 16.92
C THR A 78 17.87 18.11 15.68
N ASP A 79 18.96 17.34 15.75
CA ASP A 79 19.42 16.49 14.66
C ASP A 79 18.40 15.41 14.27
N LEU A 80 17.71 14.80 15.24
CA LEU A 80 16.67 13.80 14.96
C LEU A 80 15.46 14.43 14.28
N GLN A 81 15.05 15.62 14.73
CA GLN A 81 13.94 16.35 14.10
C GLN A 81 14.27 16.74 12.66
N VAL A 82 15.50 17.19 12.39
CA VAL A 82 15.95 17.51 11.02
C VAL A 82 15.95 16.26 10.14
N LYS A 83 16.48 15.13 10.64
CA LYS A 83 16.47 13.86 9.89
C LYS A 83 15.06 13.43 9.50
N ARG A 84 14.11 13.49 10.43
CA ARG A 84 12.69 13.23 10.12
C ARG A 84 12.18 14.14 9.04
N LYS A 85 12.46 15.44 9.17
CA LYS A 85 11.93 16.41 8.20
C LYS A 85 12.48 16.16 6.80
N VAL A 86 13.75 15.80 6.67
CA VAL A 86 14.36 15.42 5.40
C VAL A 86 13.69 14.17 4.81
N LEU A 87 13.42 13.16 5.64
CA LEU A 87 12.73 11.93 5.19
C LEU A 87 11.28 12.22 4.76
N GLU A 88 10.53 13.00 5.53
CA GLU A 88 9.19 13.46 5.16
C GLU A 88 9.19 14.20 3.82
N LEU A 89 10.13 15.13 3.62
CA LEU A 89 10.26 15.87 2.35
C LEU A 89 10.60 14.94 1.17
N GLY A 90 11.46 13.94 1.39
CA GLY A 90 11.76 12.93 0.38
C GLY A 90 10.53 12.10 0.01
N LEU A 91 9.75 11.70 1.02
CA LEU A 91 8.51 10.96 0.88
C LEU A 91 7.46 11.76 0.08
N GLU A 92 7.25 13.04 0.46
CA GLU A 92 6.36 13.96 -0.27
C GLU A 92 6.82 14.18 -1.72
N THR A 93 8.13 14.23 -1.97
CA THR A 93 8.68 14.40 -3.31
C THR A 93 8.39 13.19 -4.20
N ILE A 94 8.54 11.97 -3.67
CA ILE A 94 8.19 10.75 -4.38
C ILE A 94 6.68 10.70 -4.63
N ALA A 95 5.86 11.02 -3.62
CA ALA A 95 4.40 11.06 -3.78
C ALA A 95 3.99 12.03 -4.89
N LYS A 96 4.53 13.25 -4.91
CA LYS A 96 4.28 14.24 -5.98
C LYS A 96 4.76 13.77 -7.35
N TYR A 97 5.93 13.12 -7.41
CA TYR A 97 6.43 12.55 -8.67
C TYR A 97 5.47 11.48 -9.19
N VAL A 98 5.04 10.58 -8.32
CA VAL A 98 4.06 9.53 -8.62
C VAL A 98 2.74 10.16 -9.04
N GLU A 99 2.18 11.12 -8.30
CA GLU A 99 0.98 11.89 -8.70
C GLU A 99 1.10 12.54 -10.09
N ASN A 100 2.25 13.13 -10.42
CA ASN A 100 2.48 13.80 -11.70
C ASN A 100 2.63 12.83 -12.88
N ILE A 101 3.01 11.59 -12.64
CA ILE A 101 3.11 10.52 -13.67
C ILE A 101 1.84 9.68 -13.71
N ASN A 102 1.01 9.75 -12.67
CA ASN A 102 -0.22 9.01 -12.52
C ASN A 102 -1.39 9.66 -13.26
N GLU A 103 -1.41 9.51 -14.57
CA GLU A 103 -2.65 9.71 -15.32
C GLU A 103 -3.60 8.49 -15.23
N SER A 104 -3.10 7.33 -14.77
CA SER A 104 -3.86 6.06 -14.64
C SER A 104 -3.38 5.12 -13.51
N VAL A 105 -4.25 4.19 -13.10
CA VAL A 105 -3.95 3.07 -12.17
C VAL A 105 -2.88 2.12 -12.73
N GLU A 106 -2.74 2.01 -14.04
CA GLU A 106 -1.71 1.18 -14.67
C GLU A 106 -0.31 1.74 -14.40
N SER A 107 -0.11 3.05 -14.59
CA SER A 107 1.16 3.72 -14.28
C SER A 107 1.55 3.60 -12.81
N LEU A 108 0.55 3.66 -11.91
CA LEU A 108 0.73 3.41 -10.48
C LEU A 108 1.31 2.03 -10.19
N ASN A 109 0.86 1.02 -10.93
CA ASN A 109 1.25 -0.38 -10.78
C ASN A 109 2.52 -0.74 -11.57
N SER A 110 3.24 0.25 -12.11
CA SER A 110 4.50 0.03 -12.82
C SER A 110 5.65 -0.36 -11.89
N GLU A 111 6.62 -1.09 -12.45
CA GLU A 111 7.85 -1.47 -11.76
C GLU A 111 8.66 -0.24 -11.28
N ILE A 112 8.57 0.88 -12.00
CA ILE A 112 9.26 2.13 -11.65
C ILE A 112 8.70 2.68 -10.33
N THR A 113 7.39 2.80 -10.20
CA THR A 113 6.73 3.25 -8.96
C THR A 113 7.12 2.36 -7.79
N MET A 114 7.05 1.03 -8.00
CA MET A 114 7.43 0.05 -6.98
C MET A 114 8.89 0.20 -6.53
N SER A 115 9.81 0.37 -7.49
CA SER A 115 11.24 0.50 -7.23
C SER A 115 11.59 1.78 -6.47
N LEU A 116 10.91 2.89 -6.79
CA LEU A 116 11.12 4.17 -6.10
C LEU A 116 10.73 4.09 -4.63
N PHE A 117 9.53 3.57 -4.32
CA PHE A 117 9.11 3.37 -2.93
C PHE A 117 10.02 2.39 -2.20
N ARG A 118 10.38 1.26 -2.84
CA ARG A 118 11.30 0.28 -2.27
C ARG A 118 12.64 0.90 -1.89
N ALA A 119 13.29 1.62 -2.81
CA ALA A 119 14.58 2.26 -2.58
C ALA A 119 14.51 3.28 -1.42
N PHE A 120 13.46 4.11 -1.41
CA PHE A 120 13.28 5.11 -0.37
C PHE A 120 13.08 4.49 1.02
N PHE A 121 12.23 3.47 1.15
CA PHE A 121 11.97 2.86 2.45
C PHE A 121 13.13 1.97 2.95
N ILE A 122 13.93 1.41 2.04
CA ILE A 122 15.22 0.82 2.42
C ILE A 122 16.13 1.91 3.02
N PHE A 123 16.23 3.08 2.39
CA PHE A 123 16.99 4.19 2.96
C PHE A 123 16.42 4.65 4.32
N TYR A 124 15.10 4.84 4.42
CA TYR A 124 14.44 5.24 5.67
C TYR A 124 14.76 4.25 6.79
N SER A 125 14.48 2.96 6.59
CA SER A 125 14.69 1.93 7.63
C SER A 125 16.12 1.87 8.15
N ASN A 126 17.11 2.16 7.30
CA ASN A 126 18.52 2.27 7.73
C ASN A 126 18.83 3.58 8.45
N ALA A 127 18.25 4.70 8.02
CA ALA A 127 18.51 6.02 8.58
C ALA A 127 17.82 6.24 9.94
N MET A 128 16.60 5.75 10.09
CA MET A 128 15.73 5.91 11.27
C MET A 128 14.91 4.64 11.54
N PRO A 129 15.53 3.56 12.04
CA PRO A 129 14.90 2.26 12.19
C PRO A 129 13.70 2.26 13.14
N GLU A 130 13.79 2.94 14.28
CA GLU A 130 12.70 3.00 15.27
C GLU A 130 11.47 3.73 14.72
N ASP A 131 11.67 4.86 14.05
CA ASP A 131 10.59 5.61 13.42
C ASP A 131 9.94 4.82 12.29
N TYR A 132 10.76 4.19 11.44
CA TYR A 132 10.29 3.34 10.36
C TYR A 132 9.41 2.21 10.89
N LYS A 133 9.85 1.59 11.98
CA LYS A 133 9.11 0.51 12.62
C LYS A 133 7.73 0.98 13.09
N ILE A 134 7.69 2.06 13.85
CA ILE A 134 6.46 2.63 14.43
C ILE A 134 5.50 3.11 13.34
N LEU A 135 6.01 3.76 12.30
CA LEU A 135 5.19 4.40 11.28
C LEU A 135 4.69 3.43 10.20
N TYR A 136 5.48 2.40 9.87
CA TYR A 136 5.21 1.57 8.70
C TYR A 136 5.28 0.06 8.99
N GLU A 137 6.35 -0.41 9.61
CA GLU A 137 6.59 -1.86 9.77
C GLU A 137 5.52 -2.54 10.63
N ASP A 138 5.17 -1.97 11.78
CA ASP A 138 4.22 -2.58 12.71
C ASP A 138 2.84 -2.80 12.06
N ARG A 139 2.35 -1.81 11.29
CA ARG A 139 1.08 -1.94 10.54
C ARG A 139 1.19 -3.03 9.47
N ARG A 140 2.28 -3.04 8.69
CA ARG A 140 2.49 -4.02 7.62
C ARG A 140 2.60 -5.45 8.16
N MET A 141 3.30 -5.64 9.28
CA MET A 141 3.39 -6.92 9.98
C MET A 141 2.04 -7.38 10.53
N CYS A 142 1.24 -6.47 11.07
CA CYS A 142 -0.13 -6.79 11.51
C CYS A 142 -1.00 -7.29 10.35
N ILE A 143 -0.99 -6.57 9.22
CA ILE A 143 -1.73 -6.96 8.02
C ILE A 143 -1.22 -8.30 7.49
N LEU A 144 0.10 -8.49 7.39
CA LEU A 144 0.70 -9.74 6.96
C LEU A 144 0.27 -10.91 7.85
N GLY A 145 0.27 -10.74 9.17
CA GLY A 145 -0.19 -11.77 10.11
C GLY A 145 -1.65 -12.17 9.88
N LYS A 146 -2.54 -11.19 9.61
CA LYS A 146 -3.93 -11.46 9.24
C LYS A 146 -4.03 -12.21 7.92
N LEU A 147 -3.33 -11.77 6.88
CA LEU A 147 -3.32 -12.42 5.58
C LEU A 147 -2.80 -13.87 5.67
N VAL A 148 -1.71 -14.11 6.42
CA VAL A 148 -1.19 -15.46 6.65
C VAL A 148 -2.22 -16.35 7.35
N HIS A 149 -2.97 -15.81 8.32
CA HIS A 149 -4.05 -16.54 8.99
C HIS A 149 -5.20 -16.93 8.05
N GLU A 150 -5.53 -16.06 7.08
CA GLU A 150 -6.51 -16.31 6.02
C GLU A 150 -6.09 -17.37 5.00
N LYS A 151 -4.86 -17.89 5.10
CA LYS A 151 -4.27 -18.89 4.19
C LYS A 151 -4.36 -18.43 2.74
N ILE A 152 -3.56 -17.43 2.40
CA ILE A 152 -3.48 -16.88 1.04
C ILE A 152 -3.16 -18.00 0.04
N GLU A 153 -3.95 -18.06 -1.03
CA GLU A 153 -3.87 -19.06 -2.10
C GLU A 153 -3.47 -18.41 -3.42
N HIS A 154 -3.03 -19.24 -4.37
CA HIS A 154 -2.65 -18.77 -5.69
C HIS A 154 -3.83 -18.09 -6.40
N GLY A 155 -3.62 -16.86 -6.88
CA GLY A 155 -4.64 -16.06 -7.54
C GLY A 155 -5.42 -15.15 -6.58
N ASP A 156 -5.12 -15.14 -5.28
CA ASP A 156 -5.59 -14.07 -4.41
C ASP A 156 -4.95 -12.74 -4.80
N LEU A 157 -5.67 -11.66 -4.53
CA LEU A 157 -5.27 -10.28 -4.83
C LEU A 157 -5.28 -9.44 -3.57
N LEU A 158 -4.25 -8.60 -3.37
CA LEU A 158 -4.19 -7.61 -2.32
C LEU A 158 -4.12 -6.20 -2.91
N ILE A 159 -5.04 -5.33 -2.52
CA ILE A 159 -5.10 -3.93 -2.90
C ILE A 159 -4.61 -3.08 -1.73
N VAL A 160 -3.53 -2.34 -1.94
CA VAL A 160 -2.88 -1.50 -0.92
C VAL A 160 -2.48 -0.12 -1.45
N SER A 161 -2.02 0.73 -0.54
CA SER A 161 -1.45 2.03 -0.87
C SER A 161 -0.10 1.89 -1.61
N PRO A 162 0.35 2.94 -2.35
CA PRO A 162 1.69 2.96 -2.94
C PRO A 162 2.81 2.75 -1.90
N TRP A 163 2.57 3.22 -0.67
CA TRP A 163 3.54 3.15 0.42
C TRP A 163 3.85 1.72 0.87
N ASP A 164 2.91 0.79 0.69
CA ASP A 164 2.99 -0.54 1.28
C ASP A 164 3.24 -1.65 0.26
N ALA A 165 2.90 -1.42 -1.00
CA ALA A 165 2.87 -2.45 -2.02
C ALA A 165 4.20 -3.20 -2.19
N TYR A 166 5.31 -2.48 -2.23
CA TYR A 166 6.63 -3.10 -2.41
C TYR A 166 6.96 -4.04 -1.26
N TRP A 167 6.58 -3.66 -0.03
CA TRP A 167 6.91 -4.42 1.17
C TRP A 167 6.15 -5.74 1.19
N PHE A 168 4.85 -5.70 0.87
CA PHE A 168 4.07 -6.94 0.76
C PHE A 168 4.59 -7.83 -0.36
N LYS A 169 4.93 -7.26 -1.52
CA LYS A 169 5.50 -8.03 -2.64
C LYS A 169 6.78 -8.75 -2.21
N ASP A 170 7.70 -8.04 -1.57
CA ASP A 170 8.97 -8.60 -1.06
C ASP A 170 8.74 -9.68 0.02
N GLU A 171 7.82 -9.46 0.95
CA GLU A 171 7.56 -10.44 2.02
C GLU A 171 6.84 -11.69 1.52
N PHE A 172 5.88 -11.57 0.60
CA PHE A 172 5.20 -12.73 0.03
C PHE A 172 6.08 -13.56 -0.90
N GLU A 173 7.14 -13.00 -1.47
CA GLU A 173 8.15 -13.77 -2.21
C GLU A 173 9.02 -14.65 -1.29
N LYS A 174 9.11 -14.32 0.00
CA LYS A 174 9.88 -15.08 0.99
C LYS A 174 9.10 -16.27 1.60
N LEU A 175 7.77 -16.31 1.45
CA LEU A 175 6.84 -17.28 2.07
C LEU A 175 6.47 -18.47 1.16
#